data_AF-A0A8B6EZL2-F1
#
_entry.id   AF-A0A8B6EZL2-F1
#
_cell.length_a   1.000
_cell.length_b   1.000
_cell.length_c   1.000
_cell.angle_alpha   90.00
_cell.angle_beta   90.00
_cell.angle_gamma   90.00
#
_symmetry.space_group_name_H-M   'P 1'
#
loop_
_entity.id
_entity.type
_entity.pdbx_description
1 polymer ?
#
loop_
_entity_poly.entity_id
_entity_poly.type
_entity_poly.pdbx_seq_one_letter_code
_entity_poly.pdbx_strand_id
1 'polypeptide(L)'
;YKTRCLLMMKSMKSSKREIKALITAHPMNLSVLYLKSNFEYMRSNHRKAMKMMGIAPSSSTLFTEAGECLPVMYHNNMGCIHFYLRKHHLGAFYFRKAIQENENALRDITRGAEHNKNLSGKPLHSIGMSRHYELLYNMGIQMLHCGKPVAAFDCLVEAVQVFRTNPRLWLRLAECCIMTNRENNDDDRKLEKRLEVIQGSDGSGIHRKLRLGPGLRTDRVSPGTPAIPASTYEFAALCLRNALMLLPEETQKSDVTNSDDQDTIKPNPESLLVPAPPGNPMKSIEVANLRCSVLAAAAYVGICLNDFTMALQHAENLLKQPRLSGAQRYLGHLYMAEALVALDKIADGIQHLNPELVTDINTLPPEPKSDQDKNEKNEKTEKDKGDKDQETEVKGSFYPWSPRDLTRAKAIMQYNLATAHAIRGEYDKAMANLVESSNYMGTPLPAQMYFLKLYLDLIEGRRKLAQIVIKDHFGHVTPNRENKMTYKSGTPRPDTSVP
;
A
#
# COMPACT_ATOMS: atom_id res chain seq x y z
N TYR A 1 -34.95 -4.41 2.68
CA TYR A 1 -34.08 -4.70 3.85
C TYR A 1 -33.34 -6.04 3.71
N LYS A 2 -34.03 -7.18 3.60
CA LYS A 2 -33.43 -8.53 3.42
C LYS A 2 -32.25 -8.59 2.45
N THR A 3 -32.40 -8.03 1.24
CA THR A 3 -31.34 -7.97 0.22
C THR A 3 -30.09 -7.20 0.67
N ARG A 4 -30.24 -6.11 1.44
CA ARG A 4 -29.10 -5.35 2.00
C ARG A 4 -28.30 -6.23 2.96
N CYS A 5 -28.97 -6.96 3.85
CA CYS A 5 -28.31 -7.89 4.79
C CYS A 5 -27.59 -9.02 4.04
N LEU A 6 -28.22 -9.60 3.01
CA LEU A 6 -27.60 -10.65 2.20
C LEU A 6 -26.33 -10.17 1.47
N LEU A 7 -26.34 -8.92 0.96
CA LEU A 7 -25.17 -8.29 0.35
C LEU A 7 -24.07 -8.03 1.37
N MET A 8 -24.41 -7.53 2.57
CA MET A 8 -23.44 -7.32 3.67
C MET A 8 -22.79 -8.63 4.12
N MET A 9 -23.55 -9.72 4.18
CA MET A 9 -23.04 -11.07 4.46
C MET A 9 -22.30 -11.70 3.27
N LYS A 10 -22.20 -10.99 2.14
CA LYS A 10 -21.56 -11.46 0.90
C LYS A 10 -22.14 -12.79 0.41
N SER A 11 -23.46 -12.99 0.58
CA SER A 11 -24.21 -14.15 0.12
C SER A 11 -24.74 -13.92 -1.30
N MET A 12 -23.87 -14.09 -2.30
CA MET A 12 -24.14 -13.67 -3.68
C MET A 12 -25.28 -14.43 -4.35
N LYS A 13 -25.39 -15.76 -4.14
CA LYS A 13 -26.46 -16.59 -4.72
C LYS A 13 -27.85 -16.18 -4.22
N SER A 14 -27.99 -16.00 -2.90
CA SER A 14 -29.25 -15.56 -2.29
C SER A 14 -29.58 -14.12 -2.68
N SER A 15 -28.58 -13.22 -2.71
CA SER A 15 -28.77 -11.84 -3.17
C SER A 15 -29.28 -11.78 -4.62
N LYS A 16 -28.73 -12.59 -5.54
CA LYS A 16 -29.16 -12.66 -6.95
C LYS A 16 -30.64 -13.00 -7.09
N ARG A 17 -31.13 -13.97 -6.32
CA ARG A 17 -32.55 -14.39 -6.34
C ARG A 17 -33.48 -13.27 -5.88
N GLU A 18 -33.18 -12.67 -4.74
CA GLU A 18 -33.99 -11.58 -4.17
C GLU A 18 -33.97 -10.32 -5.06
N ILE A 19 -32.83 -9.97 -5.65
CA ILE A 19 -32.71 -8.83 -6.55
C ILE A 19 -33.55 -9.04 -7.82
N LYS A 20 -33.56 -10.24 -8.39
CA LYS A 20 -34.42 -10.55 -9.55
C LYS A 20 -35.90 -10.34 -9.22
N ALA A 21 -36.36 -10.86 -8.08
CA ALA A 21 -37.74 -10.67 -7.63
C ALA A 21 -38.10 -9.19 -7.45
N LEU A 22 -37.20 -8.39 -6.84
CA LEU A 22 -37.41 -6.96 -6.66
C LEU A 22 -37.44 -6.17 -7.97
N ILE A 23 -36.62 -6.53 -8.94
CA ILE A 23 -36.61 -5.88 -10.27
C ILE A 23 -37.92 -6.17 -11.00
N THR A 24 -38.43 -7.40 -10.92
CA THR A 24 -39.71 -7.75 -11.55
C THR A 24 -40.87 -7.00 -10.91
N ALA A 25 -40.87 -6.86 -9.57
CA ALA A 25 -41.93 -6.16 -8.86
C ALA A 25 -41.87 -4.63 -9.03
N HIS A 26 -40.67 -4.04 -9.01
CA HIS A 26 -40.46 -2.59 -8.97
C HIS A 26 -39.26 -2.14 -9.83
N PRO A 27 -39.35 -2.25 -11.18
CA PRO A 27 -38.21 -2.09 -12.08
C PRO A 27 -37.58 -0.68 -12.09
N MET A 28 -38.37 0.37 -11.84
CA MET A 28 -37.92 1.77 -11.86
C MET A 28 -37.76 2.39 -10.47
N ASN A 29 -37.84 1.58 -9.41
CA ASN A 29 -37.62 2.08 -8.06
C ASN A 29 -36.12 2.36 -7.84
N LEU A 30 -35.81 3.59 -7.42
CA LEU A 30 -34.43 4.06 -7.22
C LEU A 30 -33.64 3.17 -6.24
N SER A 31 -34.26 2.72 -5.14
CA SER A 31 -33.61 1.83 -4.18
C SER A 31 -33.27 0.47 -4.79
N VAL A 32 -34.12 -0.05 -5.69
CA VAL A 32 -33.87 -1.31 -6.41
C VAL A 32 -32.73 -1.15 -7.41
N LEU A 33 -32.66 -0.03 -8.14
CA LEU A 33 -31.56 0.29 -9.04
C LEU A 33 -30.21 0.38 -8.31
N TYR A 34 -30.17 1.08 -7.17
CA TYR A 34 -28.97 1.19 -6.34
C TYR A 34 -28.54 -0.17 -5.76
N LEU A 35 -29.49 -1.00 -5.31
CA LEU A 35 -29.20 -2.36 -4.83
C LEU A 35 -28.63 -3.25 -5.94
N LYS A 36 -29.20 -3.17 -7.15
CA LYS A 36 -28.70 -3.91 -8.31
C LYS A 36 -27.29 -3.43 -8.71
N SER A 37 -27.06 -2.12 -8.70
CA SER A 37 -25.73 -1.54 -8.95
C SER A 37 -24.70 -2.03 -7.94
N ASN A 38 -25.02 -2.01 -6.64
CA ASN A 38 -24.16 -2.55 -5.58
C ASN A 38 -23.87 -4.05 -5.78
N PHE A 39 -24.87 -4.84 -6.17
CA PHE A 39 -24.66 -6.25 -6.48
C PHE A 39 -23.69 -6.47 -7.66
N GLU A 40 -23.81 -5.72 -8.75
CA GLU A 40 -22.86 -5.79 -9.86
C GLU A 40 -21.46 -5.31 -9.46
N TYR A 41 -21.38 -4.28 -8.62
CA TYR A 41 -20.12 -3.80 -8.04
C TYR A 41 -19.42 -4.89 -7.22
N MET A 42 -20.16 -5.60 -6.36
CA MET A 42 -19.64 -6.70 -5.55
C MET A 42 -19.21 -7.94 -6.37
N ARG A 43 -19.67 -8.06 -7.62
CA ARG A 43 -19.24 -9.09 -8.58
C ARG A 43 -18.05 -8.67 -9.44
N SER A 44 -17.43 -7.53 -9.14
CA SER A 44 -16.37 -6.92 -9.94
C SER A 44 -16.81 -6.45 -11.34
N ASN A 45 -18.12 -6.33 -11.59
CA ASN A 45 -18.68 -5.83 -12.85
C ASN A 45 -18.80 -4.30 -12.85
N HIS A 46 -17.69 -3.60 -12.59
CA HIS A 46 -17.69 -2.16 -12.31
C HIS A 46 -18.23 -1.28 -13.46
N ARG A 47 -18.00 -1.66 -14.73
CA ARG A 47 -18.57 -0.93 -15.89
C ARG A 47 -20.11 -1.05 -15.94
N LYS A 48 -20.66 -2.23 -15.59
CA LYS A 48 -22.11 -2.44 -15.52
C LYS A 48 -22.72 -1.65 -14.37
N ALA A 49 -22.08 -1.68 -13.19
CA ALA A 49 -22.50 -0.87 -12.05
C ALA A 49 -22.54 0.63 -12.40
N MET A 50 -21.53 1.14 -13.09
CA MET A 50 -21.50 2.54 -13.57
C MET A 50 -22.68 2.87 -14.50
N LYS A 51 -22.94 2.05 -15.53
CA LYS A 51 -24.06 2.25 -16.46
C LYS A 51 -25.40 2.26 -15.71
N MET A 52 -25.58 1.36 -14.74
CA MET A 52 -26.80 1.29 -13.92
C MET A 52 -26.99 2.55 -13.05
N MET A 53 -25.92 3.12 -12.50
CA MET A 53 -25.98 4.38 -11.74
C MET A 53 -26.35 5.58 -12.63
N GLY A 54 -25.94 5.59 -13.90
CA GLY A 54 -26.24 6.66 -14.85
C GLY A 54 -27.71 6.70 -15.32
N ILE A 55 -28.46 5.60 -15.13
CA ILE A 55 -29.89 5.51 -15.47
C ILE A 55 -30.77 6.07 -14.33
N ALA A 56 -30.24 6.16 -13.11
CA ALA A 56 -30.99 6.65 -11.96
C ALA A 56 -31.39 8.13 -12.16
N PRO A 57 -32.68 8.50 -12.06
CA PRO A 57 -33.12 9.87 -12.25
C PRO A 57 -32.48 10.81 -11.23
N SER A 58 -32.05 11.99 -11.68
CA SER A 58 -31.51 13.08 -10.85
C SER A 58 -32.56 13.75 -9.94
N SER A 59 -33.78 13.20 -9.84
CA SER A 59 -34.86 13.78 -9.08
C SER A 59 -34.56 13.67 -7.59
N SER A 60 -34.14 14.77 -6.99
CA SER A 60 -33.98 14.93 -5.55
C SER A 60 -35.33 14.83 -4.87
N THR A 61 -35.66 13.69 -4.27
CA THR A 61 -36.64 13.69 -3.18
C THR A 61 -36.13 14.67 -2.11
N LEU A 62 -37.00 15.53 -1.57
CA LEU A 62 -36.57 16.55 -0.61
C LEU A 62 -35.82 15.88 0.54
N PHE A 63 -34.59 16.35 0.76
CA PHE A 63 -33.66 15.85 1.78
C PHE A 63 -34.25 15.87 3.21
N THR A 64 -35.24 16.73 3.43
CA THR A 64 -36.00 16.90 4.68
C THR A 64 -37.08 15.85 4.95
N GLU A 65 -37.42 14.99 3.97
CA GLU A 65 -38.49 13.98 4.13
C GLU A 65 -37.94 12.55 4.28
N ALA A 66 -36.82 12.22 3.62
CA ALA A 66 -36.33 10.85 3.52
C ALA A 66 -35.16 10.49 4.46
N GLY A 67 -34.50 11.48 5.09
CA GLY A 67 -33.33 11.22 5.94
C GLY A 67 -32.03 10.85 5.20
N GLU A 68 -32.07 10.72 3.86
CA GLU A 68 -30.93 10.31 3.03
C GLU A 68 -30.62 11.38 1.96
N CYS A 69 -29.34 11.74 1.77
CA CYS A 69 -28.92 12.64 0.70
C CYS A 69 -28.53 11.84 -0.56
N LEU A 70 -29.45 11.79 -1.54
CA LEU A 70 -29.21 11.06 -2.78
C LEU A 70 -27.98 11.55 -3.57
N PRO A 71 -27.72 12.87 -3.71
CA PRO A 71 -26.48 13.36 -4.34
C PRO A 71 -25.21 12.85 -3.65
N VAL A 72 -25.16 12.84 -2.31
CA VAL A 72 -24.01 12.30 -1.57
C VAL A 72 -23.81 10.82 -1.88
N MET A 73 -24.89 10.03 -1.84
CA MET A 73 -24.85 8.60 -2.13
C MET A 73 -24.39 8.33 -3.57
N TYR A 74 -24.90 9.08 -4.54
CA TYR A 74 -24.51 8.97 -5.94
C TYR A 74 -23.01 9.20 -6.14
N HIS A 75 -22.50 10.35 -5.67
CA HIS A 75 -21.09 10.70 -5.86
C HIS A 75 -20.16 9.76 -5.09
N ASN A 76 -20.54 9.34 -3.87
CA ASN A 76 -19.77 8.36 -3.11
C ASN A 76 -19.67 7.02 -3.84
N ASN A 77 -20.80 6.50 -4.36
CA ASN A 77 -20.80 5.24 -5.11
C ASN A 77 -20.00 5.34 -6.41
N MET A 78 -20.07 6.48 -7.12
CA MET A 78 -19.24 6.74 -8.30
C MET A 78 -17.74 6.76 -7.95
N GLY A 79 -17.36 7.37 -6.82
CA GLY A 79 -16.00 7.32 -6.28
C GLY A 79 -15.52 5.89 -6.09
N CYS A 80 -16.31 5.06 -5.39
CA CYS A 80 -16.02 3.64 -5.17
C CYS A 80 -15.89 2.85 -6.48
N ILE A 81 -16.76 3.08 -7.47
CA ILE A 81 -16.67 2.41 -8.78
C ILE A 81 -15.38 2.82 -9.50
N HIS A 82 -15.03 4.11 -9.50
CA HIS A 82 -13.81 4.60 -10.15
C HIS A 82 -12.53 4.08 -9.51
N PHE A 83 -12.54 3.83 -8.20
CA PHE A 83 -11.45 3.18 -7.49
C PHE A 83 -11.09 1.83 -8.12
N TYR A 84 -12.09 0.95 -8.29
CA TYR A 84 -11.86 -0.38 -8.89
C TYR A 84 -11.63 -0.35 -10.41
N LEU A 85 -12.05 0.72 -11.08
CA LEU A 85 -11.67 0.99 -12.48
C LEU A 85 -10.25 1.55 -12.64
N ARG A 86 -9.47 1.66 -11.54
CA ARG A 86 -8.10 2.23 -11.51
C ARG A 86 -8.03 3.68 -11.99
N LYS A 87 -9.14 4.41 -11.97
CA LYS A 87 -9.22 5.84 -12.31
C LYS A 87 -9.18 6.66 -11.03
N HIS A 88 -8.06 6.57 -10.31
CA HIS A 88 -7.97 7.04 -8.92
C HIS A 88 -8.23 8.56 -8.77
N HIS A 89 -7.67 9.38 -9.65
CA HIS A 89 -7.93 10.84 -9.64
C HIS A 89 -9.41 11.19 -9.90
N LEU A 90 -10.08 10.43 -10.77
CA LEU A 90 -11.50 10.62 -11.04
C LEU A 90 -12.35 10.18 -9.84
N GLY A 91 -11.98 9.08 -9.16
CA GLY A 91 -12.59 8.68 -7.90
C GLY A 91 -12.47 9.77 -6.83
N ALA A 92 -11.29 10.38 -6.69
CA ALA A 92 -11.06 11.50 -5.77
C ALA A 92 -11.93 12.71 -6.08
N PHE A 93 -12.11 13.05 -7.36
CA PHE A 93 -13.04 14.10 -7.78
C PHE A 93 -14.46 13.83 -7.31
N TYR A 94 -14.95 12.60 -7.47
CA TYR A 94 -16.29 12.21 -7.04
C TYR A 94 -16.45 12.24 -5.51
N PHE A 95 -15.48 11.75 -4.74
CA PHE A 95 -15.54 11.86 -3.28
C PHE A 95 -15.52 13.31 -2.79
N ARG A 96 -14.76 14.19 -3.45
CA ARG A 96 -14.75 15.63 -3.11
C ARG A 96 -16.14 16.24 -3.31
N LYS A 97 -16.80 15.89 -4.41
CA LYS A 97 -18.17 16.32 -4.68
C LYS A 97 -19.14 15.75 -3.64
N ALA A 98 -18.99 14.48 -3.25
CA ALA A 98 -19.81 13.88 -2.18
C ALA A 98 -19.67 14.61 -0.84
N ILE A 99 -18.45 15.01 -0.46
CA ILE A 99 -18.20 15.80 0.76
C ILE A 99 -18.88 17.17 0.67
N GLN A 100 -18.75 17.87 -0.46
CA GLN A 100 -19.38 19.16 -0.69
C GLN A 100 -20.91 19.07 -0.60
N GLU A 101 -21.53 18.06 -1.21
CA GLU A 101 -22.98 17.85 -1.10
C GLU A 101 -23.41 17.54 0.34
N ASN A 102 -22.60 16.80 1.10
CA ASN A 102 -22.87 16.49 2.51
C ASN A 102 -22.82 17.75 3.37
N GLU A 103 -21.84 18.63 3.15
CA GLU A 103 -21.74 19.93 3.81
C GLU A 103 -22.88 20.87 3.45
N ASN A 104 -23.30 20.91 2.18
CA ASN A 104 -24.47 21.68 1.73
C ASN A 104 -25.74 21.22 2.47
N ALA A 105 -25.99 19.91 2.48
CA ALA A 105 -27.12 19.30 3.17
C ALA A 105 -27.17 19.69 4.67
N LEU A 106 -26.02 19.63 5.35
CA LEU A 106 -25.94 20.00 6.77
C LEU A 106 -26.20 21.49 7.01
N ARG A 107 -25.75 22.36 6.10
CA ARG A 107 -26.05 23.81 6.16
C ARG A 107 -27.54 24.09 5.99
N ASP A 108 -28.21 23.39 5.07
CA ASP A 108 -29.64 23.58 4.81
C ASP A 108 -30.51 23.15 6.01
N ILE A 109 -30.15 22.05 6.69
CA ILE A 109 -30.81 21.65 7.95
C ILE A 109 -30.64 22.72 9.03
N THR A 110 -29.44 23.27 9.15
CA THR A 110 -29.13 24.28 10.18
C THR A 110 -29.95 25.55 9.96
N ARG A 111 -30.04 26.02 8.70
CA ARG A 111 -30.90 27.15 8.31
C ARG A 111 -32.38 26.90 8.56
N GLY A 112 -32.88 25.70 8.24
CA GLY A 112 -34.28 25.32 8.47
C GLY A 112 -34.64 25.25 9.97
N ALA A 113 -33.69 24.88 10.82
CA ALA A 113 -33.87 24.87 12.28
C ALA A 113 -33.94 26.28 12.88
N GLU A 114 -33.17 27.24 12.35
CA GLU A 114 -33.19 28.64 12.82
C GLU A 114 -34.51 29.37 12.50
N HIS A 115 -35.24 28.94 11.47
CA HIS A 115 -36.51 29.55 11.08
C HIS A 115 -37.72 29.04 11.89
N ASN A 116 -37.63 27.88 12.54
CA ASN A 116 -38.69 27.29 13.34
C ASN A 116 -38.48 27.54 14.85
N LYS A 117 -38.88 28.72 15.34
CA LYS A 117 -38.70 29.14 16.75
C LYS A 117 -39.51 28.35 17.80
N ASN A 118 -40.46 27.50 17.38
CA ASN A 118 -41.45 26.90 18.30
C ASN A 118 -41.23 25.40 18.57
N LEU A 119 -40.21 24.78 17.99
CA LEU A 119 -39.80 23.41 18.31
C LEU A 119 -38.28 23.42 18.48
N SER A 120 -37.77 22.89 19.59
CA SER A 120 -36.33 22.62 19.79
C SER A 120 -35.74 21.61 18.77
N GLY A 121 -36.46 21.28 17.70
CA GLY A 121 -36.48 19.95 17.11
C GLY A 121 -35.83 19.87 15.74
N LYS A 122 -34.54 19.54 15.70
CA LYS A 122 -34.00 18.79 14.57
C LYS A 122 -34.81 17.47 14.45
N PRO A 123 -35.41 17.14 13.29
CA PRO A 123 -36.17 15.90 13.16
C PRO A 123 -35.30 14.69 13.56
N LEU A 124 -35.86 13.65 14.18
CA LEU A 124 -35.07 12.48 14.61
C LEU A 124 -34.32 11.84 13.43
N HIS A 125 -34.93 11.83 12.24
CA HIS A 125 -34.29 11.35 11.00
C HIS A 125 -33.09 12.19 10.56
N SER A 126 -32.88 13.37 11.14
CA SER A 126 -31.70 14.21 10.90
C SER A 126 -30.48 13.84 11.75
N ILE A 127 -30.69 13.05 12.81
CA ILE A 127 -29.62 12.51 13.65
C ILE A 127 -28.93 11.37 12.88
N GLY A 128 -27.61 11.48 12.69
CA GLY A 128 -26.83 10.50 11.93
C GLY A 128 -26.87 10.68 10.40
N MET A 129 -27.38 11.82 9.91
CA MET A 129 -27.36 12.15 8.47
C MET A 129 -25.96 12.42 7.94
N SER A 130 -25.08 13.00 8.75
CA SER A 130 -23.72 13.32 8.31
C SER A 130 -22.97 12.04 7.99
N ARG A 131 -22.56 11.90 6.73
CA ARG A 131 -21.68 10.82 6.28
C ARG A 131 -20.21 11.25 6.27
N HIS A 132 -19.88 12.33 6.96
CA HIS A 132 -18.58 12.99 6.90
C HIS A 132 -17.40 12.01 7.09
N TYR A 133 -17.37 11.25 8.19
CA TYR A 133 -16.28 10.32 8.46
C TYR A 133 -16.23 9.13 7.48
N GLU A 134 -17.38 8.66 6.97
CA GLU A 134 -17.42 7.62 5.94
C GLU A 134 -16.83 8.12 4.62
N LEU A 135 -17.13 9.37 4.26
CA LEU A 135 -16.60 10.04 3.07
C LEU A 135 -15.11 10.34 3.20
N LEU A 136 -14.64 10.77 4.38
CA LEU A 136 -13.21 10.96 4.66
C LEU A 136 -12.44 9.64 4.59
N TYR A 137 -13.00 8.55 5.13
CA TYR A 137 -12.41 7.22 4.99
C TYR A 137 -12.21 6.84 3.52
N ASN A 138 -13.25 6.99 2.69
CA ASN A 138 -13.17 6.68 1.26
C ASN A 138 -12.22 7.63 0.51
N MET A 139 -12.25 8.92 0.82
CA MET A 139 -11.33 9.91 0.26
C MET A 139 -9.88 9.60 0.62
N GLY A 140 -9.59 9.26 1.87
CA GLY A 140 -8.26 8.92 2.35
C GLY A 140 -7.67 7.71 1.63
N ILE A 141 -8.46 6.63 1.51
CA ILE A 141 -8.08 5.48 0.68
C ILE A 141 -7.80 5.92 -0.76
N GLN A 142 -8.69 6.72 -1.34
CA GLN A 142 -8.55 7.15 -2.71
C GLN A 142 -7.30 8.02 -2.94
N MET A 143 -6.93 8.88 -1.99
CA MET A 143 -5.73 9.72 -2.02
C MET A 143 -4.45 8.92 -1.87
N LEU A 144 -4.46 7.89 -1.02
CA LEU A 144 -3.33 6.97 -0.87
C LEU A 144 -3.02 6.29 -2.22
N HIS A 145 -4.06 5.90 -2.95
CA HIS A 145 -3.93 5.33 -4.30
C HIS A 145 -3.67 6.37 -5.41
N CYS A 146 -3.78 7.68 -5.12
CA CYS A 146 -3.37 8.74 -6.03
C CYS A 146 -1.89 9.12 -5.89
N GLY A 147 -1.12 8.47 -5.02
CA GLY A 147 0.26 8.90 -4.74
C GLY A 147 0.38 10.02 -3.72
N LYS A 148 -0.67 10.31 -2.95
CA LYS A 148 -0.72 11.47 -2.03
C LYS A 148 -0.86 11.02 -0.57
N PRO A 149 0.20 10.46 0.04
CA PRO A 149 0.11 9.83 1.35
C PRO A 149 -0.18 10.81 2.50
N VAL A 150 0.32 12.05 2.42
CA VAL A 150 0.05 13.07 3.47
C VAL A 150 -1.42 13.47 3.48
N ALA A 151 -2.00 13.81 2.33
CA ALA A 151 -3.42 14.14 2.22
C ALA A 151 -4.32 12.93 2.60
N ALA A 152 -3.87 11.71 2.30
CA ALA A 152 -4.55 10.50 2.73
C ALA A 152 -4.52 10.35 4.26
N PHE A 153 -3.36 10.57 4.87
CA PHE A 153 -3.17 10.54 6.32
C PHE A 153 -4.12 11.51 7.02
N ASP A 154 -4.19 12.77 6.58
CA ASP A 154 -5.07 13.79 7.16
C ASP A 154 -6.53 13.34 7.17
N CYS A 155 -7.01 12.74 6.06
CA CYS A 155 -8.38 12.22 5.99
C CYS A 155 -8.61 11.01 6.91
N LEU A 156 -7.63 10.10 6.99
CA LEU A 156 -7.77 8.83 7.72
C LEU A 156 -7.61 9.00 9.24
N VAL A 157 -6.82 9.98 9.69
CA VAL A 157 -6.69 10.31 11.13
C VAL A 157 -8.00 10.85 11.68
N GLU A 158 -8.76 11.63 10.92
CA GLU A 158 -10.12 12.02 11.32
C GLU A 158 -11.07 10.81 11.34
N ALA A 159 -10.99 9.93 10.34
CA ALA A 159 -11.85 8.75 10.27
C ALA A 159 -11.60 7.74 11.42
N VAL A 160 -10.35 7.60 11.89
CA VAL A 160 -10.01 6.59 12.93
C VAL A 160 -10.55 6.96 14.31
N GLN A 161 -10.81 8.25 14.58
CA GLN A 161 -11.46 8.70 15.82
C GLN A 161 -12.84 8.05 16.01
N VAL A 162 -13.54 7.77 14.90
CA VAL A 162 -14.86 7.12 14.91
C VAL A 162 -14.74 5.61 14.67
N PHE A 163 -13.92 5.19 13.71
CA PHE A 163 -13.82 3.79 13.27
C PHE A 163 -12.61 3.04 13.85
N ARG A 164 -12.28 3.30 15.12
CA ARG A 164 -11.13 2.71 15.84
C ARG A 164 -11.08 1.19 15.90
N THR A 165 -12.20 0.51 15.70
CA THR A 165 -12.30 -0.96 15.70
C THR A 165 -12.03 -1.60 14.34
N ASN A 166 -11.75 -0.81 13.29
CA ASN A 166 -11.46 -1.34 11.96
C ASN A 166 -9.95 -1.57 11.77
N PRO A 167 -9.46 -2.82 11.78
CA PRO A 167 -8.03 -3.11 11.56
C PRO A 167 -7.53 -2.70 10.16
N ARG A 168 -8.42 -2.61 9.16
CA ARG A 168 -8.04 -2.15 7.81
C ARG A 168 -7.62 -0.69 7.83
N LEU A 169 -8.34 0.14 8.61
CA LEU A 169 -8.07 1.57 8.71
C LEU A 169 -6.70 1.84 9.34
N TRP A 170 -6.37 1.10 10.40
CA TRP A 170 -5.05 1.15 11.02
C TRP A 170 -3.93 0.76 10.04
N LEU A 171 -4.13 -0.29 9.23
CA LEU A 171 -3.17 -0.62 8.17
C LEU A 171 -3.04 0.51 7.14
N ARG A 172 -4.14 1.15 6.71
CA ARG A 172 -4.08 2.27 5.75
C ARG A 172 -3.31 3.47 6.31
N LEU A 173 -3.46 3.78 7.59
CA LEU A 173 -2.66 4.82 8.25
C LEU A 173 -1.17 4.48 8.25
N ALA A 174 -0.83 3.23 8.56
CA ALA A 174 0.56 2.76 8.51
C ALA A 174 1.14 2.83 7.09
N GLU A 175 0.37 2.45 6.07
CA GLU A 175 0.76 2.57 4.66
C GLU A 175 1.02 4.03 4.26
N CYS A 176 0.21 5.00 4.73
CA CYS A 176 0.48 6.42 4.51
C CYS A 176 1.83 6.84 5.09
N CYS A 177 2.15 6.38 6.30
CA CYS A 177 3.42 6.67 6.96
C CYS A 177 4.61 6.05 6.20
N ILE A 178 4.49 4.78 5.80
CA ILE A 178 5.51 4.07 5.02
C ILE A 178 5.75 4.82 3.69
N MET A 179 4.70 5.10 2.94
CA MET A 179 4.79 5.73 1.63
C MET A 179 5.33 7.17 1.69
N THR A 180 5.03 7.93 2.75
CA THR A 180 5.60 9.27 2.95
C THR A 180 7.12 9.22 3.15
N ASN A 181 7.62 8.18 3.83
CA ASN A 181 9.03 8.04 4.18
C ASN A 181 9.86 7.28 3.13
N ARG A 182 9.21 6.38 2.38
CA ARG A 182 9.75 5.55 1.30
C ARG A 182 8.62 5.15 0.34
N GLU A 183 8.46 5.91 -0.73
CA GLU A 183 7.47 5.58 -1.78
C GLU A 183 7.91 4.37 -2.62
N ASN A 184 9.19 4.30 -2.96
CA ASN A 184 9.79 3.22 -3.73
C ASN A 184 11.32 3.15 -3.50
N ASN A 185 11.97 2.14 -4.09
CA ASN A 185 13.41 1.92 -4.01
C ASN A 185 14.20 2.60 -5.14
N ASP A 186 13.56 3.36 -6.03
CA ASP A 186 14.24 3.99 -7.17
C ASP A 186 15.13 5.16 -6.71
N ASP A 187 14.80 5.78 -5.57
CA ASP A 187 15.65 6.80 -4.95
C ASP A 187 17.07 6.31 -4.71
N ASP A 188 17.24 5.04 -4.34
CA ASP A 188 18.54 4.47 -4.04
C ASP A 188 19.42 4.32 -5.30
N ARG A 189 18.84 4.38 -6.50
CA ARG A 189 19.57 4.32 -7.78
C ARG A 189 20.07 5.69 -8.26
N LYS A 190 19.68 6.77 -7.58
CA LYS A 190 20.04 8.14 -7.94
C LYS A 190 21.52 8.44 -7.68
N LEU A 191 22.11 9.32 -8.49
CA LEU A 191 23.52 9.71 -8.33
C LEU A 191 23.75 10.42 -6.99
N GLU A 192 22.80 11.24 -6.54
CA GLU A 192 22.86 11.94 -5.26
C GLU A 192 23.06 10.96 -4.10
N LYS A 193 22.31 9.84 -4.09
CA LYS A 193 22.45 8.78 -3.07
C LYS A 193 23.81 8.10 -3.12
N ARG A 194 24.36 7.87 -4.31
CA ARG A 194 25.72 7.33 -4.45
C ARG A 194 26.76 8.30 -3.89
N LEU A 195 26.60 9.60 -4.13
CA LEU A 195 27.56 10.61 -3.67
C LEU A 195 27.62 10.76 -2.14
N GLU A 196 26.61 10.32 -1.38
CA GLU A 196 26.58 10.42 0.10
C GLU A 196 27.76 9.71 0.79
N VAL A 197 28.38 8.71 0.15
CA VAL A 197 29.59 8.07 0.70
C VAL A 197 30.80 9.00 0.70
N ILE A 198 30.82 10.05 -0.13
CA ILE A 198 31.93 11.00 -0.24
C ILE A 198 31.66 12.19 0.69
N GLN A 199 32.34 12.23 1.83
CA GLN A 199 32.17 13.26 2.86
C GLN A 199 33.05 14.49 2.66
N GLY A 200 34.06 14.40 1.80
CA GLY A 200 34.94 15.52 1.51
C GLY A 200 36.14 15.12 0.66
N SER A 201 36.96 16.11 0.31
CA SER A 201 38.25 15.87 -0.32
C SER A 201 39.31 16.80 0.24
N ASP A 202 40.50 16.25 0.46
CA ASP A 202 41.64 16.98 1.01
C ASP A 202 42.78 17.02 -0.03
N GLY A 203 43.47 18.15 -0.12
CA GLY A 203 44.52 18.38 -1.13
C GLY A 203 43.98 18.61 -2.55
N SER A 204 44.89 18.79 -3.51
CA SER A 204 44.57 19.09 -4.90
C SER A 204 45.47 18.32 -5.89
N GLY A 205 45.05 18.28 -7.16
CA GLY A 205 45.80 17.61 -8.23
C GLY A 205 46.08 16.14 -7.92
N ILE A 206 47.34 15.74 -8.06
CA ILE A 206 47.83 14.37 -7.80
C ILE A 206 47.79 13.97 -6.32
N HIS A 207 47.71 14.94 -5.41
CA HIS A 207 47.67 14.71 -3.96
C HIS A 207 46.26 14.70 -3.39
N ARG A 208 45.23 14.85 -4.24
CA ARG A 208 43.83 14.84 -3.81
C ARG A 208 43.48 13.48 -3.19
N LYS A 209 42.95 13.51 -1.98
CA LYS A 209 42.40 12.35 -1.26
C LYS A 209 40.90 12.56 -1.07
N LEU A 210 40.13 11.49 -1.18
CA LEU A 210 38.69 11.51 -0.89
C LEU A 210 38.48 10.94 0.51
N ARG A 211 37.65 11.61 1.30
CA ARG A 211 37.16 11.10 2.58
C ARG A 211 35.87 10.33 2.33
N LEU A 212 35.91 9.03 2.60
CA LEU A 212 34.75 8.16 2.50
C LEU A 212 34.14 7.97 3.90
N GLY A 213 32.82 8.09 3.98
CA GLY A 213 32.05 7.90 5.20
C GLY A 213 31.10 6.70 5.13
N PRO A 214 30.25 6.53 6.15
CA PRO A 214 29.28 5.43 6.20
C PRO A 214 28.16 5.53 5.14
N GLY A 215 28.10 6.62 4.37
CA GLY A 215 27.09 6.83 3.32
C GLY A 215 25.71 7.13 3.90
N LEU A 216 24.75 6.22 3.68
CA LEU A 216 23.29 6.37 3.88
C LEU A 216 22.80 6.51 5.34
N ARG A 217 23.64 6.96 6.28
CA ARG A 217 23.19 7.26 7.64
C ARG A 217 22.51 8.62 7.67
N THR A 218 21.18 8.59 7.57
CA THR A 218 20.37 9.69 8.07
C THR A 218 19.82 9.24 9.41
N ASP A 219 20.35 9.78 10.51
CA ASP A 219 19.56 9.86 11.73
C ASP A 219 18.32 10.68 11.36
N ARG A 220 17.24 9.98 11.02
CA ARG A 220 15.98 10.62 10.68
C ARG A 220 15.44 11.17 11.99
N VAL A 221 15.74 12.44 12.26
CA VAL A 221 15.07 13.17 13.33
C VAL A 221 13.59 13.18 12.96
N SER A 222 12.79 12.39 13.68
CA SER A 222 11.36 12.29 13.45
C SER A 222 10.74 13.67 13.62
N PRO A 223 10.21 14.28 12.55
CA PRO A 223 9.62 15.60 12.65
C PRO A 223 8.30 15.47 13.41
N GLY A 224 8.23 16.06 14.61
CA GLY A 224 6.97 16.17 15.34
C GLY A 224 7.15 16.14 16.86
N THR A 225 6.20 16.76 17.55
CA THR A 225 5.98 16.52 18.98
C THR A 225 5.18 15.22 19.14
N PRO A 226 5.47 14.37 20.15
CA PRO A 226 4.73 13.11 20.39
C PRO A 226 3.21 13.25 20.55
N ALA A 227 2.71 14.48 20.76
CA ALA A 227 1.31 14.79 20.97
C ALA A 227 0.47 14.95 19.68
N ILE A 228 1.11 15.17 18.52
CA ILE A 228 0.39 15.44 17.26
C ILE A 228 0.60 14.26 16.31
N PRO A 229 -0.47 13.62 15.80
CA PRO A 229 -0.35 12.58 14.78
C PRO A 229 0.43 13.10 13.56
N ALA A 230 1.51 12.40 13.22
CA ALA A 230 2.36 12.72 12.07
C ALA A 230 2.67 11.44 11.30
N SER A 231 2.86 11.56 9.98
CA SER A 231 3.17 10.45 9.07
C SER A 231 4.61 9.94 9.24
N THR A 232 4.90 9.37 10.40
CA THR A 232 6.22 8.90 10.86
C THR A 232 6.23 7.38 11.03
N TYR A 233 7.41 6.76 11.11
CA TYR A 233 7.50 5.31 11.33
C TYR A 233 7.01 4.91 12.72
N GLU A 234 7.20 5.75 13.73
CA GLU A 234 6.72 5.55 15.09
C GLU A 234 5.19 5.51 15.13
N PHE A 235 4.53 6.44 14.43
CA PHE A 235 3.08 6.41 14.29
C PHE A 235 2.60 5.18 13.49
N ALA A 236 3.35 4.76 12.47
CA ALA A 236 3.07 3.53 11.73
C ALA A 236 3.11 2.30 12.65
N ALA A 237 4.13 2.21 13.52
CA ALA A 237 4.28 1.11 14.48
C ALA A 237 3.09 1.06 15.46
N LEU A 238 2.63 2.21 15.97
CA LEU A 238 1.42 2.30 16.79
C LEU A 238 0.18 1.80 16.04
N CYS A 239 0.00 2.23 14.80
CA CYS A 239 -1.12 1.79 13.97
C CYS A 239 -1.10 0.27 13.74
N LEU A 240 0.06 -0.30 13.40
CA LEU A 240 0.21 -1.73 13.14
C LEU A 240 -0.01 -2.57 14.41
N ARG A 241 0.43 -2.09 15.57
CA ARG A 241 0.12 -2.70 16.86
C ARG A 241 -1.39 -2.69 17.13
N ASN A 242 -2.07 -1.57 16.89
CA ASN A 242 -3.53 -1.49 17.02
C ASN A 242 -4.25 -2.45 16.07
N ALA A 243 -3.78 -2.57 14.82
CA ALA A 243 -4.32 -3.54 13.86
C ALA A 243 -4.15 -4.98 14.35
N LEU A 244 -2.98 -5.35 14.86
CA LEU A 244 -2.71 -6.70 15.37
C LEU A 244 -3.56 -7.04 16.60
N MET A 245 -3.79 -6.09 17.52
CA MET A 245 -4.65 -6.30 18.69
C MET A 245 -6.12 -6.54 18.31
N LEU A 246 -6.57 -6.01 17.17
CA LEU A 246 -7.93 -6.19 16.65
C LEU A 246 -8.10 -7.46 15.80
N LEU A 247 -6.99 -8.07 15.36
CA LEU A 247 -7.00 -9.27 14.54
C LEU A 247 -6.78 -10.51 15.42
N PRO A 248 -7.58 -11.57 15.26
CA PRO A 248 -7.37 -12.80 16.03
C PRO A 248 -5.98 -13.38 15.73
N GLU A 249 -5.36 -13.97 16.74
CA GLU A 249 -4.23 -14.85 16.53
C GLU A 249 -4.79 -16.17 15.99
N GLU A 250 -4.41 -16.56 14.77
CA GLU A 250 -4.67 -17.93 14.33
C GLU A 250 -3.76 -18.85 15.16
N THR A 251 -4.30 -19.35 16.28
CA THR A 251 -3.69 -20.47 17.01
C THR A 251 -3.52 -21.60 16.02
N GLN A 252 -2.27 -22.01 15.80
CA GLN A 252 -1.94 -23.29 15.18
C GLN A 252 -2.82 -24.34 15.87
N LYS A 253 -3.58 -25.09 15.06
CA LYS A 253 -4.45 -26.23 15.41
C LYS A 253 -4.46 -26.48 16.92
N SER A 254 -5.53 -26.05 17.60
CA SER A 254 -5.85 -26.63 18.91
C SER A 254 -5.85 -28.15 18.73
N ASP A 255 -4.84 -28.82 19.27
CA ASP A 255 -4.86 -30.27 19.41
C ASP A 255 -6.20 -30.63 20.06
N VAL A 256 -6.98 -31.42 19.32
CA VAL A 256 -8.27 -31.90 19.78
C VAL A 256 -7.99 -32.87 20.92
N THR A 257 -7.92 -32.36 22.15
CA THR A 257 -8.18 -33.20 23.32
C THR A 257 -9.66 -33.52 23.30
N ASN A 258 -9.98 -34.74 22.82
CA ASN A 258 -11.28 -35.36 22.95
C ASN A 258 -11.72 -35.29 24.42
N SER A 259 -12.66 -34.39 24.71
CA SER A 259 -13.51 -34.46 25.88
C SER A 259 -14.93 -34.54 25.34
N ASP A 260 -15.46 -35.76 25.35
CA ASP A 260 -16.87 -36.04 25.17
C ASP A 260 -17.61 -35.43 26.37
N ASP A 261 -18.26 -34.26 26.20
CA ASP A 261 -19.53 -33.99 26.86
C ASP A 261 -20.27 -32.73 26.32
N GLN A 262 -21.55 -32.95 26.04
CA GLN A 262 -22.73 -32.07 26.01
C GLN A 262 -22.78 -30.77 25.16
N ASP A 263 -23.65 -30.82 24.14
CA ASP A 263 -24.67 -29.81 23.74
C ASP A 263 -24.34 -28.32 23.90
N THR A 264 -23.18 -27.92 23.40
CA THR A 264 -22.93 -26.53 23.00
C THR A 264 -22.80 -26.48 21.48
N ILE A 265 -23.71 -25.75 20.82
CA ILE A 265 -23.61 -25.40 19.40
C ILE A 265 -22.27 -24.69 19.21
N LYS A 266 -21.22 -25.42 18.84
CA LYS A 266 -19.92 -24.84 18.48
C LYS A 266 -20.17 -23.96 17.25
N PRO A 267 -20.04 -22.62 17.34
CA PRO A 267 -20.22 -21.78 16.18
C PRO A 267 -19.18 -22.18 15.14
N ASN A 268 -19.62 -22.54 13.94
CA ASN A 268 -18.74 -22.94 12.86
C ASN A 268 -17.70 -21.82 12.62
N PRO A 269 -16.39 -22.05 12.76
CA PRO A 269 -15.35 -21.01 12.67
C PRO A 269 -15.30 -20.30 11.31
N GLU A 270 -15.89 -20.88 10.27
CA GLU A 270 -16.04 -20.26 8.94
C GLU A 270 -17.11 -19.15 8.88
N SER A 271 -17.93 -19.00 9.92
CA SER A 271 -19.06 -18.07 9.96
C SER A 271 -18.79 -16.77 10.74
N LEU A 272 -17.64 -16.65 11.40
CA LEU A 272 -17.33 -15.49 12.22
C LEU A 272 -16.99 -14.29 11.32
N LEU A 273 -17.93 -13.35 11.20
CA LEU A 273 -17.72 -12.08 10.53
C LEU A 273 -17.07 -11.08 11.49
N VAL A 274 -15.88 -10.59 11.16
CA VAL A 274 -15.21 -9.56 11.95
C VAL A 274 -15.71 -8.18 11.53
N PRO A 275 -16.30 -7.37 12.44
CA PRO A 275 -16.76 -6.01 12.12
C PRO A 275 -15.61 -5.14 11.61
N ALA A 276 -15.87 -4.33 10.58
CA ALA A 276 -14.84 -3.48 9.98
C ALA A 276 -15.42 -2.16 9.44
N PRO A 277 -16.05 -1.33 10.29
CA PRO A 277 -16.74 -0.10 9.86
C PRO A 277 -15.77 0.90 9.22
N PRO A 278 -16.21 1.73 8.26
CA PRO A 278 -17.58 1.85 7.74
C PRO A 278 -17.95 0.78 6.70
N GLY A 279 -17.00 -0.07 6.31
CA GLY A 279 -17.23 -1.12 5.31
C GLY A 279 -17.96 -2.35 5.86
N ASN A 280 -18.33 -3.25 4.94
CA ASN A 280 -18.90 -4.55 5.30
C ASN A 280 -17.93 -5.36 6.17
N PRO A 281 -18.45 -6.24 7.06
CA PRO A 281 -17.64 -7.18 7.83
C PRO A 281 -16.73 -8.05 6.96
N MET A 282 -15.63 -8.50 7.56
CA MET A 282 -14.64 -9.35 6.91
C MET A 282 -14.92 -10.83 7.21
N LYS A 283 -14.74 -11.68 6.20
CA LYS A 283 -14.71 -13.14 6.35
C LYS A 283 -13.35 -13.59 6.90
N SER A 284 -13.29 -14.79 7.45
CA SER A 284 -12.05 -15.37 8.01
C SER A 284 -10.86 -15.34 7.03
N ILE A 285 -11.09 -15.61 5.74
CA ILE A 285 -10.06 -15.48 4.69
C ILE A 285 -9.52 -14.05 4.55
N GLU A 286 -10.39 -13.03 4.60
CA GLU A 286 -9.99 -11.62 4.49
C GLU A 286 -9.22 -11.18 5.73
N VAL A 287 -9.60 -11.69 6.91
CA VAL A 287 -8.91 -11.46 8.18
C VAL A 287 -7.50 -12.07 8.15
N ALA A 288 -7.35 -13.32 7.72
CA ALA A 288 -6.04 -13.97 7.58
C ALA A 288 -5.13 -13.22 6.60
N ASN A 289 -5.64 -12.86 5.43
CA ASN A 289 -4.88 -12.09 4.44
C ASN A 289 -4.46 -10.70 4.98
N LEU A 290 -5.35 -10.03 5.71
CA LEU A 290 -5.06 -8.75 6.34
C LEU A 290 -3.98 -8.90 7.41
N ARG A 291 -4.02 -9.96 8.22
CA ARG A 291 -2.99 -10.26 9.22
C ARG A 291 -1.61 -10.43 8.58
N CYS A 292 -1.50 -11.16 7.47
CA CYS A 292 -0.25 -11.28 6.72
C CYS A 292 0.29 -9.90 6.26
N SER A 293 -0.58 -9.03 5.73
CA SER A 293 -0.17 -7.68 5.31
C SER A 293 0.28 -6.81 6.49
N VAL A 294 -0.43 -6.88 7.62
CA VAL A 294 -0.06 -6.13 8.84
C VAL A 294 1.28 -6.62 9.40
N LEU A 295 1.52 -7.93 9.45
CA LEU A 295 2.79 -8.49 9.93
C LEU A 295 3.96 -8.12 9.02
N ALA A 296 3.77 -8.16 7.69
CA ALA A 296 4.79 -7.73 6.73
C ALA A 296 5.14 -6.24 6.89
N ALA A 297 4.13 -5.38 7.04
CA ALA A 297 4.35 -3.95 7.30
C ALA A 297 5.01 -3.71 8.67
N ALA A 298 4.63 -4.47 9.71
CA ALA A 298 5.20 -4.35 11.04
C ALA A 298 6.68 -4.76 11.09
N ALA A 299 7.06 -5.83 10.40
CA ALA A 299 8.45 -6.23 10.26
C ALA A 299 9.28 -5.14 9.56
N TYR A 300 8.78 -4.59 8.44
CA TYR A 300 9.43 -3.50 7.72
C TYR A 300 9.62 -2.24 8.58
N VAL A 301 8.55 -1.81 9.27
CA VAL A 301 8.61 -0.62 10.15
C VAL A 301 9.56 -0.85 11.32
N GLY A 302 9.59 -2.05 11.89
CA GLY A 302 10.53 -2.42 12.96
C GLY A 302 12.00 -2.28 12.52
N ILE A 303 12.33 -2.76 11.31
CA ILE A 303 13.66 -2.58 10.70
C ILE A 303 13.99 -1.09 10.56
N CYS A 304 13.05 -0.29 10.02
CA CYS A 304 13.26 1.14 9.81
C CYS A 304 13.47 1.92 11.13
N LEU A 305 12.92 1.43 12.23
CA LEU A 305 13.08 2.00 13.58
C LEU A 305 14.30 1.44 14.33
N ASN A 306 15.07 0.54 13.71
CA ASN A 306 16.15 -0.23 14.35
C ASN A 306 15.69 -1.09 15.54
N ASP A 307 14.40 -1.42 15.63
CA ASP A 307 13.88 -2.41 16.59
C ASP A 307 13.90 -3.80 15.94
N PHE A 308 15.11 -4.36 15.85
CA PHE A 308 15.33 -5.65 15.20
C PHE A 308 14.69 -6.82 15.97
N THR A 309 14.45 -6.67 17.27
CA THR A 309 13.79 -7.69 18.08
C THR A 309 12.31 -7.84 17.71
N MET A 310 11.59 -6.72 17.62
CA MET A 310 10.21 -6.71 17.17
C MET A 310 10.08 -7.07 15.70
N ALA A 311 11.01 -6.60 14.85
CA ALA A 311 11.03 -6.95 13.44
C ALA A 311 11.14 -8.46 13.21
N LEU A 312 12.07 -9.11 13.94
CA LEU A 312 12.25 -10.56 13.89
C LEU A 312 10.97 -11.30 14.31
N GLN A 313 10.37 -10.90 15.42
CA GLN A 313 9.13 -11.51 15.91
C GLN A 313 7.98 -11.40 14.88
N HIS A 314 7.81 -10.23 14.26
CA HIS A 314 6.81 -10.03 13.22
C HIS A 314 7.07 -10.86 11.96
N ALA A 315 8.33 -10.95 11.52
CA ALA A 315 8.72 -11.75 10.37
C ALA A 315 8.53 -13.26 10.61
N GLU A 316 8.85 -13.75 11.82
CA GLU A 316 8.55 -15.14 12.22
C GLU A 316 7.07 -15.43 12.21
N ASN A 317 6.27 -14.54 12.81
CA ASN A 317 4.83 -14.70 12.84
C ASN A 317 4.22 -14.64 11.44
N LEU A 318 4.80 -13.83 10.54
CA LEU A 318 4.41 -13.80 9.13
C LEU A 318 4.67 -15.14 8.45
N LEU A 319 5.88 -15.69 8.54
CA LEU A 319 6.24 -16.96 7.89
C LEU A 319 5.48 -18.17 8.46
N LYS A 320 4.97 -18.07 9.70
CA LYS A 320 4.10 -19.08 10.34
C LYS A 320 2.65 -19.04 9.84
N GLN A 321 2.22 -18.02 9.09
CA GLN A 321 0.83 -17.94 8.62
C GLN A 321 0.54 -19.04 7.56
N PRO A 322 -0.68 -19.58 7.49
CA PRO A 322 -1.01 -20.65 6.54
C PRO A 322 -1.20 -20.13 5.10
N ARG A 323 -1.52 -18.84 4.94
CA ARG A 323 -1.88 -18.21 3.66
C ARG A 323 -1.00 -17.01 3.34
N LEU A 324 0.27 -17.28 3.01
CA LEU A 324 1.18 -16.25 2.48
C LEU A 324 1.10 -16.21 0.97
N SER A 325 1.03 -15.01 0.41
CA SER A 325 1.40 -14.80 -1.00
C SER A 325 2.90 -15.00 -1.21
N GLY A 326 3.33 -15.26 -2.45
CA GLY A 326 4.75 -15.35 -2.79
C GLY A 326 5.54 -14.11 -2.37
N ALA A 327 5.00 -12.92 -2.64
CA ALA A 327 5.61 -11.65 -2.24
C ALA A 327 5.76 -11.52 -0.73
N GLN A 328 4.76 -11.94 0.06
CA GLN A 328 4.84 -11.89 1.53
C GLN A 328 5.85 -12.89 2.08
N ARG A 329 5.98 -14.08 1.48
CA ARG A 329 7.00 -15.06 1.86
C ARG A 329 8.41 -14.54 1.57
N TYR A 330 8.60 -13.98 0.37
CA TYR A 330 9.84 -13.32 -0.04
C TYR A 330 10.23 -12.21 0.95
N LEU A 331 9.31 -11.29 1.25
CA LEU A 331 9.54 -10.23 2.22
C LEU A 331 9.81 -10.75 3.63
N GLY A 332 9.08 -11.78 4.07
CA GLY A 332 9.27 -12.39 5.39
C GLY A 332 10.69 -12.93 5.58
N HIS A 333 11.24 -13.62 4.57
CA HIS A 333 12.63 -14.08 4.61
C HIS A 333 13.63 -12.93 4.59
N LEU A 334 13.41 -11.92 3.75
CA LEU A 334 14.29 -10.75 3.67
C LEU A 334 14.35 -9.98 4.99
N TYR A 335 13.19 -9.66 5.57
CA TYR A 335 13.12 -8.92 6.84
C TYR A 335 13.65 -9.72 8.01
N MET A 336 13.39 -11.04 8.04
CA MET A 336 13.96 -11.93 9.05
C MET A 336 15.48 -11.98 8.96
N ALA A 337 16.04 -12.10 7.76
CA ALA A 337 17.48 -12.12 7.56
C ALA A 337 18.15 -10.82 8.01
N GLU A 338 17.60 -9.66 7.65
CA GLU A 338 18.12 -8.36 8.05
C GLU A 338 18.10 -8.20 9.58
N ALA A 339 16.99 -8.56 10.23
CA ALA A 339 16.88 -8.52 11.69
C ALA A 339 17.87 -9.48 12.38
N LEU A 340 18.04 -10.70 11.86
CA LEU A 340 19.00 -11.67 12.41
C LEU A 340 20.45 -11.19 12.28
N VAL A 341 20.83 -10.64 11.12
CA VAL A 341 22.17 -10.07 10.90
C VAL A 341 22.42 -8.90 11.84
N ALA A 342 21.44 -8.01 12.04
CA ALA A 342 21.55 -6.88 12.96
C ALA A 342 21.62 -7.30 14.44
N LEU A 343 21.09 -8.47 14.80
CA LEU A 343 21.17 -9.09 16.12
C LEU A 343 22.41 -10.00 16.29
N ASP A 344 23.40 -9.90 15.40
CA ASP A 344 24.64 -10.71 15.39
C ASP A 344 24.41 -12.23 15.20
N LYS A 345 23.21 -12.64 14.77
CA LYS A 345 22.86 -14.03 14.41
C LYS A 345 23.08 -14.27 12.91
N ILE A 346 24.28 -13.94 12.43
CA ILE A 346 24.59 -13.88 11.00
C ILE A 346 24.41 -15.24 10.31
N ALA A 347 24.78 -16.34 10.98
CA ALA A 347 24.66 -17.69 10.43
C ALA A 347 23.19 -18.09 10.16
N ASP A 348 22.27 -17.71 11.04
CA ASP A 348 20.83 -17.94 10.86
C ASP A 348 20.28 -17.04 9.75
N GLY A 349 20.70 -15.77 9.71
CA GLY A 349 20.31 -14.83 8.67
C GLY A 349 20.69 -15.30 7.26
N ILE A 350 21.88 -15.89 7.09
CA ILE A 350 22.35 -16.46 5.81
C ILE A 350 21.40 -17.54 5.29
N GLN A 351 20.81 -18.37 6.16
CA GLN A 351 19.89 -19.43 5.73
C GLN A 351 18.64 -18.88 5.04
N HIS A 352 18.17 -17.71 5.49
CA HIS A 352 17.01 -17.02 4.91
C HIS A 352 17.31 -16.24 3.63
N LEU A 353 18.59 -16.00 3.32
CA LEU A 353 19.03 -15.27 2.12
C LEU A 353 19.33 -16.18 0.93
N ASN A 354 19.06 -17.48 1.03
CA ASN A 354 19.22 -18.41 -0.07
C ASN A 354 18.26 -18.07 -1.23
N PRO A 355 18.77 -17.74 -2.45
CA PRO A 355 17.92 -17.40 -3.59
C PRO A 355 16.94 -18.52 -3.99
N GLU A 356 17.22 -19.78 -3.67
CA GLU A 356 16.33 -20.92 -3.97
C GLU A 356 15.05 -20.92 -3.15
N LEU A 357 14.98 -20.14 -2.05
CA LEU A 357 13.74 -19.92 -1.32
C LEU A 357 12.73 -19.06 -2.11
N VAL A 358 13.19 -18.33 -3.13
CA VAL A 358 12.35 -17.45 -3.94
C VAL A 358 11.73 -18.22 -5.11
N THR A 359 10.58 -18.83 -4.85
CA THR A 359 9.82 -19.61 -5.84
C THR A 359 8.66 -18.84 -6.46
N ASP A 360 8.13 -17.84 -5.75
CA ASP A 360 7.00 -17.02 -6.18
C ASP A 360 7.12 -15.61 -5.58
N ILE A 361 6.67 -14.61 -6.34
CA ILE A 361 6.60 -13.19 -5.92
C ILE A 361 5.22 -12.57 -6.23
N ASN A 362 4.21 -13.39 -6.50
CA ASN A 362 2.84 -12.92 -6.68
C ASN A 362 2.34 -12.23 -5.40
N THR A 363 1.66 -11.11 -5.59
CA THR A 363 1.08 -10.32 -4.48
C THR A 363 -0.29 -10.84 -4.06
N LEU A 364 -0.94 -11.62 -4.92
CA LEU A 364 -2.23 -12.25 -4.62
C LEU A 364 -2.02 -13.47 -3.71
N PRO A 365 -2.85 -13.64 -2.66
CA PRO A 365 -2.84 -14.87 -1.87
C PRO A 365 -3.16 -16.09 -2.73
N PRO A 366 -2.71 -17.30 -2.34
CA PRO A 366 -3.09 -18.52 -3.04
C PRO A 366 -4.61 -18.67 -3.05
N GLU A 367 -5.21 -18.86 -4.22
CA GLU A 367 -6.65 -19.07 -4.30
C GLU A 367 -7.02 -20.36 -3.55
N PRO A 368 -8.06 -20.33 -2.71
CA PRO A 368 -8.61 -21.58 -2.20
C PRO A 368 -9.14 -22.35 -3.41
N LYS A 369 -8.58 -23.54 -3.68
CA LYS A 369 -9.17 -24.51 -4.59
C LYS A 369 -10.59 -24.77 -4.09
N SER A 370 -11.57 -24.13 -4.69
CA SER A 370 -12.97 -24.38 -4.41
C SER A 370 -13.54 -25.14 -5.61
N ASP A 371 -14.44 -26.09 -5.35
CA ASP A 371 -15.15 -26.86 -6.38
C ASP A 371 -16.05 -25.99 -7.31
N GLN A 372 -15.91 -24.66 -7.26
CA GLN A 372 -16.73 -23.69 -7.98
C GLN A 372 -16.35 -23.55 -9.46
N ASP A 373 -15.13 -23.96 -9.86
CA ASP A 373 -14.67 -23.90 -11.26
C ASP A 373 -15.32 -24.94 -12.18
N LYS A 374 -16.06 -25.92 -11.64
CA LYS A 374 -16.78 -26.90 -12.47
C LYS A 374 -18.12 -26.39 -13.00
N ASN A 375 -18.74 -25.38 -12.37
CA ASN A 375 -20.12 -25.00 -12.69
C ASN A 375 -20.28 -23.72 -13.53
N GLU A 376 -19.22 -22.94 -13.78
CA GLU A 376 -19.31 -21.79 -14.71
C GLU A 376 -19.22 -22.18 -16.19
N LYS A 377 -18.87 -23.44 -16.50
CA LYS A 377 -18.90 -23.95 -17.89
C LYS A 377 -20.30 -24.29 -18.41
N ASN A 378 -21.33 -24.37 -17.56
CA ASN A 378 -22.68 -24.80 -17.96
C ASN A 378 -23.71 -23.67 -18.16
N GLU A 379 -23.36 -22.38 -17.98
CA GLU A 379 -24.24 -21.24 -18.31
C GLU A 379 -23.82 -20.50 -19.61
N LYS A 380 -22.94 -21.08 -20.44
CA LYS A 380 -22.64 -20.57 -21.80
C LYS A 380 -23.48 -21.23 -22.88
N THR A 381 -24.80 -21.21 -22.72
CA THR A 381 -25.73 -21.44 -23.83
C THR A 381 -27.02 -20.71 -23.51
N GLU A 382 -27.09 -19.44 -23.90
CA GLU A 382 -28.18 -18.87 -24.70
C GLU A 382 -28.06 -17.34 -24.76
N LYS A 383 -27.78 -16.86 -25.98
CA LYS A 383 -28.10 -15.54 -26.55
C LYS A 383 -27.74 -14.29 -25.73
N ASP A 384 -26.55 -13.76 -25.99
CA ASP A 384 -26.44 -12.34 -26.40
C ASP A 384 -25.18 -12.15 -27.27
N LYS A 385 -25.36 -12.03 -28.59
CA LYS A 385 -24.30 -11.67 -29.55
C LYS A 385 -24.28 -10.14 -29.65
N GLY A 386 -23.42 -9.50 -28.88
CA GLY A 386 -23.25 -8.05 -28.96
C GLY A 386 -22.41 -7.47 -27.81
N ASP A 387 -21.12 -7.84 -27.76
CA ASP A 387 -20.01 -7.01 -27.22
C ASP A 387 -18.76 -7.89 -27.19
N LYS A 388 -18.10 -8.01 -28.35
CA LYS A 388 -16.70 -8.45 -28.40
C LYS A 388 -15.87 -7.25 -27.96
N ASP A 389 -15.63 -7.15 -26.65
CA ASP A 389 -14.54 -6.39 -26.01
C ASP A 389 -14.63 -6.61 -24.49
N GLN A 390 -14.42 -7.86 -24.06
CA GLN A 390 -14.19 -8.18 -22.65
C GLN A 390 -12.89 -8.95 -22.55
N GLU A 391 -11.78 -8.23 -22.72
CA GLU A 391 -10.52 -8.62 -22.11
C GLU A 391 -10.74 -8.64 -20.60
N THR A 392 -10.88 -9.84 -20.06
CA THR A 392 -10.51 -10.14 -18.68
C THR A 392 -9.01 -9.92 -18.55
N GLU A 393 -8.59 -8.65 -18.48
CA GLU A 393 -7.28 -8.29 -17.97
C GLU A 393 -7.17 -8.90 -16.57
N VAL A 394 -6.18 -9.76 -16.37
CA VAL A 394 -5.72 -10.15 -15.04
C VAL A 394 -5.11 -8.88 -14.43
N LYS A 395 -5.97 -8.07 -13.79
CA LYS A 395 -5.61 -6.74 -13.29
C LYS A 395 -4.69 -6.89 -12.08
N GLY A 396 -3.40 -6.66 -12.31
CA GLY A 396 -2.35 -6.71 -11.30
C GLY A 396 -2.55 -5.77 -10.10
N SER A 397 -1.52 -5.70 -9.26
CA SER A 397 -1.46 -4.86 -8.05
C SER A 397 -1.92 -3.42 -8.31
N PHE A 398 -2.51 -2.78 -7.29
CA PHE A 398 -2.84 -1.34 -7.31
C PHE A 398 -1.61 -0.44 -7.29
N TYR A 399 -0.47 -0.98 -6.88
CA TYR A 399 0.81 -0.28 -6.86
C TYR A 399 1.83 -1.02 -7.73
N PRO A 400 2.73 -0.29 -8.42
CA PRO A 400 3.88 -0.90 -9.05
C PRO A 400 4.73 -1.57 -7.96
N TRP A 401 4.74 -2.90 -7.97
CA TRP A 401 5.56 -3.72 -7.09
C TRP A 401 6.93 -3.99 -7.75
N SER A 402 7.97 -4.03 -6.92
CA SER A 402 9.32 -4.43 -7.31
C SER A 402 9.85 -5.38 -6.23
N PRO A 403 10.49 -6.50 -6.60
CA PRO A 403 10.86 -6.97 -7.94
C PRO A 403 9.66 -7.44 -8.79
N ARG A 404 9.75 -7.32 -10.13
CA ARG A 404 8.69 -7.73 -11.09
C ARG A 404 8.84 -9.15 -11.62
N ASP A 405 10.01 -9.74 -11.45
CA ASP A 405 10.35 -11.07 -11.95
C ASP A 405 11.23 -11.80 -10.92
N LEU A 406 11.21 -13.13 -10.99
CA LEU A 406 11.94 -13.99 -10.07
C LEU A 406 13.46 -13.79 -10.15
N THR A 407 13.99 -13.50 -11.34
CA THR A 407 15.43 -13.29 -11.55
C THR A 407 15.91 -12.09 -10.74
N ARG A 408 15.20 -10.96 -10.80
CA ARG A 408 15.51 -9.79 -9.96
C ARG A 408 15.31 -10.06 -8.48
N ALA A 409 14.27 -10.80 -8.10
CA ALA A 409 14.03 -11.14 -6.71
C ALA A 409 15.16 -11.99 -6.10
N LYS A 410 15.61 -13.01 -6.85
CA LYS A 410 16.78 -13.83 -6.52
C LYS A 410 18.06 -12.98 -6.46
N ALA A 411 18.24 -12.04 -7.40
CA ALA A 411 19.39 -11.14 -7.38
C ALA A 411 19.44 -10.26 -6.12
N ILE A 412 18.28 -9.77 -5.64
CA ILE A 412 18.20 -9.01 -4.38
C ILE A 412 18.57 -9.91 -3.20
N MET A 413 18.14 -11.19 -3.16
CA MET A 413 18.58 -12.13 -2.12
C MET A 413 20.08 -12.35 -2.17
N GLN A 414 20.63 -12.56 -3.37
CA GLN A 414 22.06 -12.75 -3.58
C GLN A 414 22.89 -11.54 -3.13
N TYR A 415 22.40 -10.31 -3.36
CA TYR A 415 23.03 -9.09 -2.86
C TYR A 415 23.03 -9.01 -1.33
N ASN A 416 21.90 -9.30 -0.68
CA ASN A 416 21.83 -9.29 0.78
C ASN A 416 22.71 -10.41 1.37
N LEU A 417 22.78 -11.57 0.70
CA LEU A 417 23.70 -12.65 1.06
C LEU A 417 25.17 -12.20 0.97
N ALA A 418 25.54 -11.45 -0.08
CA ALA A 418 26.86 -10.83 -0.19
C ALA A 418 27.17 -9.91 1.01
N THR A 419 26.18 -9.12 1.42
CA THR A 419 26.31 -8.21 2.58
C THR A 419 26.52 -8.99 3.87
N ALA A 420 25.74 -10.06 4.10
CA ALA A 420 25.90 -10.91 5.28
C ALA A 420 27.28 -11.60 5.33
N HIS A 421 27.79 -12.10 4.19
CA HIS A 421 29.15 -12.64 4.12
C HIS A 421 30.23 -11.59 4.39
N ALA A 422 30.05 -10.36 3.91
CA ALA A 422 30.99 -9.27 4.18
C ALA A 422 31.05 -8.93 5.68
N ILE A 423 29.90 -8.89 6.37
CA ILE A 423 29.82 -8.67 7.82
C ILE A 423 30.49 -9.82 8.59
N ARG A 424 30.31 -11.06 8.12
CA ARG A 424 30.96 -12.26 8.70
C ARG A 424 32.47 -12.34 8.42
N GLY A 425 33.03 -11.47 7.58
CA GLY A 425 34.44 -11.48 7.18
C GLY A 425 34.79 -12.47 6.05
N GLU A 426 33.79 -13.04 5.38
CA GLU A 426 33.97 -13.97 4.25
C GLU A 426 34.01 -13.19 2.92
N TYR A 427 35.05 -12.37 2.74
CA TYR A 427 35.13 -11.39 1.64
C TYR A 427 35.11 -11.99 0.24
N ASP A 428 35.75 -13.16 0.03
CA ASP A 428 35.75 -13.83 -1.27
C ASP A 428 34.33 -14.22 -1.70
N LYS A 429 33.55 -14.79 -0.78
CA LYS A 429 32.15 -15.15 -1.03
C LYS A 429 31.28 -13.90 -1.22
N ALA A 430 31.53 -12.86 -0.43
CA ALA A 430 30.83 -11.59 -0.56
C ALA A 430 31.04 -10.98 -1.96
N MET A 431 32.28 -10.97 -2.46
CA MET A 431 32.58 -10.46 -3.79
C MET A 431 31.93 -11.30 -4.89
N ALA A 432 32.01 -12.64 -4.80
CA ALA A 432 31.39 -13.54 -5.77
C ALA A 432 29.88 -13.30 -5.88
N ASN A 433 29.17 -13.28 -4.75
CA ASN A 433 27.73 -13.04 -4.69
C ASN A 433 27.35 -11.64 -5.18
N LEU A 434 28.15 -10.62 -4.88
CA LEU A 434 27.91 -9.25 -5.35
C LEU A 434 28.02 -9.13 -6.87
N VAL A 435 29.05 -9.75 -7.47
CA VAL A 435 29.24 -9.77 -8.93
C VAL A 435 28.08 -10.48 -9.61
N GLU A 436 27.68 -11.64 -9.10
CA GLU A 436 26.55 -12.41 -9.64
C GLU A 436 25.25 -11.61 -9.57
N SER A 437 24.93 -11.04 -8.41
CA SER A 437 23.73 -10.21 -8.23
C SER A 437 23.69 -9.01 -9.19
N SER A 438 24.83 -8.34 -9.38
CA SER A 438 24.93 -7.14 -10.22
C SER A 438 24.54 -7.39 -11.68
N ASN A 439 24.72 -8.61 -12.18
CA ASN A 439 24.36 -8.99 -13.55
C ASN A 439 22.84 -8.97 -13.80
N TYR A 440 22.03 -9.07 -12.75
CA TYR A 440 20.57 -9.24 -12.85
C TYR A 440 19.76 -8.07 -12.26
N MET A 441 20.39 -7.18 -11.49
CA MET A 441 19.73 -6.05 -10.82
C MET A 441 19.32 -4.89 -11.76
N GLY A 442 19.92 -4.82 -12.94
CA GLY A 442 19.73 -3.75 -13.93
C GLY A 442 20.43 -2.44 -13.54
N THR A 443 20.92 -1.70 -14.54
CA THR A 443 21.66 -0.45 -14.35
C THR A 443 20.74 0.78 -14.41
N PRO A 444 21.06 1.88 -13.69
CA PRO A 444 22.12 1.99 -12.68
C PRO A 444 21.80 1.17 -11.42
N LEU A 445 22.84 0.61 -10.78
CA LEU A 445 22.69 -0.18 -9.55
C LEU A 445 22.31 0.73 -8.37
N PRO A 446 21.63 0.20 -7.34
CA PRO A 446 21.42 0.92 -6.08
C PRO A 446 22.74 1.33 -5.43
N ALA A 447 22.75 2.47 -4.73
CA ALA A 447 23.94 3.06 -4.10
C ALA A 447 24.64 2.10 -3.13
N GLN A 448 23.86 1.34 -2.38
CA GLN A 448 24.34 0.35 -1.41
C GLN A 448 25.22 -0.72 -2.05
N MET A 449 24.95 -1.12 -3.30
CA MET A 449 25.79 -2.09 -4.02
C MET A 449 27.17 -1.51 -4.34
N TYR A 450 27.23 -0.23 -4.72
CA TYR A 450 28.52 0.45 -4.92
C TYR A 450 29.28 0.61 -3.60
N PHE A 451 28.58 0.87 -2.50
CA PHE A 451 29.22 1.00 -1.19
C PHE A 451 29.83 -0.32 -0.74
N LEU A 452 29.09 -1.43 -0.91
CA LEU A 452 29.63 -2.77 -0.63
C LEU A 452 30.83 -3.08 -1.53
N LYS A 453 30.77 -2.75 -2.83
CA LYS A 453 31.90 -2.94 -3.74
C LYS A 453 33.14 -2.15 -3.30
N LEU A 454 32.97 -0.87 -2.93
CA LEU A 454 34.06 -0.03 -2.42
C LEU A 454 34.65 -0.60 -1.13
N TYR A 455 33.80 -1.02 -0.19
CA TYR A 455 34.24 -1.66 1.06
C TYR A 455 35.12 -2.88 0.79
N LEU A 456 34.63 -3.81 -0.04
CA LEU A 456 35.36 -5.04 -0.39
C LEU A 456 36.67 -4.76 -1.14
N ASP A 457 36.71 -3.75 -2.01
CA ASP A 457 37.96 -3.39 -2.69
C ASP A 457 38.98 -2.75 -1.74
N LEU A 458 38.51 -1.93 -0.79
CA LEU A 458 39.39 -1.25 0.15
C LEU A 458 39.95 -2.20 1.20
N ILE A 459 39.13 -3.11 1.75
CA ILE A 459 39.57 -4.04 2.80
C ILE A 459 40.62 -5.05 2.30
N GLU A 460 40.54 -5.44 1.03
CA GLU A 460 41.54 -6.30 0.37
C GLU A 460 42.73 -5.51 -0.21
N GLY A 461 42.80 -4.19 -0.02
CA GLY A 461 43.90 -3.35 -0.53
C GLY A 461 43.87 -3.11 -2.05
N ARG A 462 42.77 -3.43 -2.75
CA ARG A 462 42.57 -3.24 -4.20
C ARG A 462 42.25 -1.79 -4.56
N ARG A 463 43.11 -0.86 -4.12
CA ARG A 463 42.92 0.60 -4.27
C ARG A 463 42.65 1.05 -5.71
N LYS A 464 43.31 0.43 -6.70
CA LYS A 464 43.11 0.76 -8.12
C LYS A 464 41.68 0.47 -8.58
N LEU A 465 41.08 -0.63 -8.14
CA LEU A 465 39.71 -0.99 -8.49
C LEU A 465 38.70 -0.04 -7.84
N ALA A 466 38.90 0.29 -6.55
CA ALA A 466 38.07 1.29 -5.87
C ALA A 466 38.10 2.65 -6.59
N GLN A 467 39.27 3.08 -7.08
CA GLN A 467 39.39 4.30 -7.87
C GLN A 467 38.64 4.24 -9.21
N ILE A 468 38.64 3.10 -9.89
CA ILE A 468 37.88 2.88 -11.13
C ILE A 468 36.39 3.01 -10.85
N VAL A 469 35.89 2.32 -9.81
CA VAL A 469 34.47 2.38 -9.42
C VAL A 469 34.03 3.82 -9.15
N ILE A 470 34.82 4.61 -8.43
CA ILE A 470 34.52 6.02 -8.17
C ILE A 470 34.49 6.83 -9.48
N LYS A 471 35.52 6.68 -10.32
CA LYS A 471 35.62 7.43 -11.59
C LYS A 471 34.47 7.14 -12.54
N ASP A 472 34.03 5.89 -12.61
CA ASP A 472 33.08 5.43 -13.62
C ASP A 472 31.62 5.61 -13.17
N HIS A 473 31.36 5.60 -11.86
CA HIS A 473 29.98 5.50 -11.34
C HIS A 473 29.54 6.64 -10.41
N PHE A 474 30.46 7.44 -9.89
CA PHE A 474 30.14 8.55 -8.98
C PHE A 474 30.13 9.90 -9.70
N GLY A 475 30.09 9.88 -11.04
CA GLY A 475 30.17 11.08 -11.87
C GLY A 475 31.52 11.79 -11.75
N HIS A 476 31.66 12.93 -12.40
CA HIS A 476 32.81 13.79 -12.23
C HIS A 476 32.76 14.45 -10.86
N VAL A 477 33.16 13.73 -9.80
CA VAL A 477 33.56 14.32 -8.51
C VAL A 477 34.82 15.20 -8.67
N THR A 478 35.25 15.46 -9.90
CA THR A 478 36.31 16.38 -10.33
C THR A 478 35.70 17.66 -10.91
N PRO A 479 35.60 18.77 -10.15
CA PRO A 479 35.79 20.07 -10.77
C PRO A 479 37.29 20.14 -11.08
N ASN A 480 37.69 19.71 -12.28
CA ASN A 480 38.97 20.02 -12.92
C ASN A 480 38.97 19.49 -14.36
N ARG A 481 38.13 20.08 -15.20
CA ARG A 481 38.57 20.50 -16.52
C ARG A 481 38.31 21.99 -16.57
N GLU A 482 39.38 22.77 -16.65
CA GLU A 482 39.27 24.19 -16.96
C GLU A 482 38.25 24.36 -18.09
N ASN A 483 37.21 25.15 -17.85
CA ASN A 483 36.55 25.81 -18.96
C ASN A 483 37.63 26.68 -19.60
N LYS A 484 38.29 26.14 -20.64
CA LYS A 484 38.91 26.99 -21.67
C LYS A 484 37.76 27.70 -22.37
N MET A 485 37.21 28.72 -21.70
CA MET A 485 36.63 29.86 -22.36
C MET A 485 37.76 30.43 -23.19
N THR A 486 37.73 30.11 -24.49
CA THR A 486 38.45 30.84 -25.50
C THR A 486 37.96 32.28 -25.45
N TYR A 487 38.66 33.12 -24.68
CA TYR A 487 38.63 34.56 -24.91
C TYR A 487 39.17 34.78 -26.32
N LYS A 488 38.25 34.95 -27.28
CA LYS A 488 38.61 35.54 -28.56
C LYS A 488 39.09 36.96 -28.27
N SER A 489 40.36 37.15 -28.62
CA SER A 489 41.07 38.42 -28.71
C SER A 489 40.26 39.48 -29.45
N GLY A 490 40.45 40.73 -29.01
CA GLY A 490 39.68 41.91 -29.37
C GLY A 490 39.50 42.20 -30.86
N THR A 491 38.42 42.93 -31.12
CA THR A 491 38.34 43.92 -32.18
C THR A 491 37.96 45.27 -31.56
N PRO A 492 38.46 46.41 -32.09
CA PRO A 492 38.46 47.69 -31.41
C PRO A 492 37.17 48.49 -31.65
N ARG A 493 36.79 49.32 -30.68
CA ARG A 493 35.77 50.36 -30.84
C ARG A 493 36.29 51.47 -31.77
N PRO A 494 35.48 52.00 -32.69
CA PRO A 494 35.65 53.35 -33.19
C PRO A 494 34.82 54.32 -32.34
N ASP A 495 35.50 55.29 -31.74
CA ASP A 495 34.88 56.55 -31.32
C ASP A 495 34.37 57.31 -32.56
N THR A 496 33.20 57.95 -32.45
CA THR A 496 32.99 59.36 -32.87
C THR A 496 31.60 59.85 -32.45
N SER A 497 31.60 60.79 -31.50
CA SER A 497 30.85 62.07 -31.44
C SER A 497 29.34 62.16 -31.79
N VAL A 498 28.56 62.44 -30.74
CA VAL A 498 27.51 63.50 -30.51
C VAL A 498 27.20 64.44 -31.71
N PRO A 499 25.96 64.91 -31.93
CA PRO A 499 25.17 65.73 -30.98
C PRO A 499 24.06 65.04 -30.20
#